data_AF-A0A562JLH7-F1
#
_entry.id   AF-A0A562JLH7-F1
#
_cell.length_a   1.000
_cell.length_b   1.000
_cell.length_c   1.000
_cell.angle_alpha   90.00
_cell.angle_beta   90.00
_cell.angle_gamma   90.00
#
_symmetry.space_group_name_H-M   'P 1'
#
loop_
_entity.id
_entity.type
_entity.pdbx_description
1 polymer ?
#
loop_
_entity_poly.entity_id
_entity_poly.type
_entity_poly.pdbx_seq_one_letter_code
_entity_poly.pdbx_strand_id
1 'polypeptide(L)' 'MVDTMVAHVMSSLKLIGVKSTLLGIRPEVAQTAVQLGIDFKDINTENSLKKVIKKLNI' A
#
# COMPACT_ATOMS: atom_id res chain seq x y z
N MET A 1 -9.06 -6.50 -11.51
CA MET A 1 -10.19 -6.03 -10.66
C MET A 1 -9.81 -5.88 -9.19
N VAL A 2 -8.90 -6.70 -8.64
CA VAL A 2 -8.39 -6.56 -7.27
C VAL A 2 -7.52 -5.30 -7.07
N ASP A 3 -6.70 -4.93 -8.07
CA ASP A 3 -5.77 -3.79 -7.96
C ASP A 3 -6.48 -2.43 -7.81
N THR A 4 -7.69 -2.29 -8.37
CA THR A 4 -8.50 -1.08 -8.24
C THR A 4 -9.12 -0.94 -6.85
N MET A 5 -9.55 -2.06 -6.24
CA MET A 5 -10.18 -2.05 -4.91
C MET A 5 -9.19 -1.61 -3.84
N VAL A 6 -7.95 -2.13 -3.87
CA VAL A 6 -6.90 -1.76 -2.92
C VAL A 6 -6.56 -0.27 -3.05
N ALA A 7 -6.38 0.23 -4.27
CA ALA A 7 -6.10 1.65 -4.50
C ALA A 7 -7.23 2.56 -4.01
N HIS A 8 -8.49 2.18 -4.24
CA HIS A 8 -9.65 2.96 -3.82
C HIS A 8 -9.83 2.97 -2.30
N VAL A 9 -9.59 1.83 -1.64
CA VAL A 9 -9.60 1.72 -0.18
C VAL A 9 -8.51 2.59 0.43
N MET A 10 -7.27 2.51 -0.06
CA MET A 10 -6.17 3.36 0.42
C MET A 10 -6.48 4.85 0.28
N SER A 11 -7.06 5.26 -0.86
CA SER A 11 -7.48 6.64 -1.10
C SER A 11 -8.58 7.08 -0.13
N SER A 12 -9.55 6.20 0.14
CA SER A 12 -10.63 6.47 1.09
C SER A 12 -10.13 6.60 2.53
N LEU A 13 -9.20 5.73 2.96
CA LEU A 13 -8.55 5.84 4.27
C LEU A 13 -7.79 7.17 4.42
N LYS A 14 -7.13 7.63 3.35
CA LYS A 14 -6.44 8.93 3.35
C LYS A 14 -7.39 10.10 3.58
N LEU A 15 -8.60 10.07 3.00
CA LEU A 15 -9.60 11.12 3.17
C LEU A 15 -10.06 11.28 4.63
N ILE A 16 -10.08 10.20 5.40
CA ILE A 16 -10.45 10.19 6.83
C ILE A 16 -9.24 10.30 7.77
N GLY A 17 -8.04 10.60 7.23
CA GLY A 17 -6.83 10.81 8.02
C GLY A 17 -6.17 9.52 8.54
N VAL A 18 -6.55 8.35 8.04
CA VAL A 18 -5.95 7.08 8.47
C VAL A 18 -4.68 6.80 7.65
N LYS A 19 -3.55 6.65 8.35
CA LYS A 19 -2.30 6.18 7.74
C LYS A 19 -2.36 4.68 7.52
N SER A 20 -2.28 4.25 6.27
CA SER A 20 -2.20 2.86 5.87
C SER A 20 -0.80 2.46 5.42
N THR A 21 -0.45 1.19 5.60
CA THR A 21 0.76 0.57 5.04
C THR A 21 0.38 -0.67 4.27
N LEU A 22 0.78 -0.75 3.00
CA LEU A 22 0.59 -1.92 2.16
C LEU A 22 1.73 -2.91 2.41
N LEU A 23 1.41 -4.18 2.68
CA LEU A 23 2.39 -5.19 3.04
C LEU A 23 2.46 -6.29 1.99
N GLY A 24 3.68 -6.76 1.70
CA GLY A 24 3.89 -7.98 0.93
C GLY A 24 3.47 -7.89 -0.54
N ILE A 25 3.42 -6.68 -1.10
CA ILE A 25 3.24 -6.52 -2.55
C ILE A 25 4.47 -7.09 -3.25
N ARG A 26 4.23 -8.04 -4.16
CA ARG A 26 5.30 -8.60 -4.99
C ARG A 26 5.83 -7.51 -5.94
N PRO A 27 7.16 -7.44 -6.18
CA PRO A 27 7.74 -6.39 -7.03
C PRO A 27 7.08 -6.30 -8.41
N GLU A 28 6.73 -7.44 -8.99
CA GLU A 28 6.13 -7.53 -10.33
C GLU A 28 4.72 -6.90 -10.34
N VAL A 29 3.94 -7.13 -9.27
CA VAL A 29 2.59 -6.56 -9.11
C VAL A 29 2.66 -5.05 -8.91
N ALA A 30 3.60 -4.59 -8.08
CA ALA A 30 3.84 -3.15 -7.88
C ALA A 30 4.23 -2.48 -9.20
N GLN A 31 5.10 -3.11 -9.99
CA GLN A 31 5.54 -2.60 -11.28
C GLN A 31 4.38 -2.50 -12.28
N THR A 32 3.55 -3.53 -12.39
CA THR A 32 2.37 -3.49 -13.26
C THR A 32 1.38 -2.42 -12.81
N ALA A 33 1.15 -2.25 -11.50
CA ALA A 33 0.28 -1.21 -10.98
C ALA A 33 0.78 0.21 -11.34
N VAL A 34 2.09 0.46 -11.28
CA VAL A 34 2.70 1.72 -11.74
C VAL A 34 2.49 1.94 -13.25
N GLN A 35 2.68 0.90 -14.06
CA GLN A 35 2.44 0.97 -15.51
C GLN A 35 0.98 1.27 -15.85
N LEU A 36 0.05 0.83 -15.00
CA LEU A 36 -1.39 1.10 -15.13
C LEU A 36 -1.79 2.49 -14.56
N GLY A 37 -0.82 3.31 -14.13
CA GLY A 37 -1.06 4.67 -13.66
C GLY A 37 -1.40 4.78 -12.17
N ILE A 38 -1.19 3.73 -11.38
CA ILE A 38 -1.32 3.80 -9.91
C ILE A 38 -0.02 4.34 -9.32
N ASP A 39 -0.10 5.49 -8.64
CA ASP A 39 1.05 6.09 -7.95
C ASP A 39 1.15 5.58 -6.50
N PHE A 40 2.32 5.04 -6.14
CA PHE A 40 2.64 4.56 -4.80
C PHE A 40 3.39 5.58 -3.94
N LYS A 41 3.70 6.79 -4.45
CA LYS A 41 4.44 7.82 -3.70
C LYS A 41 3.85 8.13 -2.33
N ASP A 42 2.52 8.13 -2.25
CA ASP A 42 1.77 8.42 -1.02
C ASP A 42 1.40 7.17 -0.21
N ILE A 43 1.73 5.98 -0.73
CA ILE A 43 1.41 4.70 -0.10
C ILE A 43 2.68 4.15 0.55
N ASN A 44 2.68 4.06 1.88
CA ASN A 44 3.75 3.34 2.56
C ASN A 44 3.69 1.86 2.19
N THR A 45 4.77 1.30 1.68
CA THR A 45 4.87 -0.13 1.35
C THR A 45 6.01 -0.77 2.14
N GLU A 46 5.78 -1.96 2.68
CA GLU A 46 6.80 -2.73 3.41
C GLU A 46 6.70 -4.22 3.03
N ASN A 47 7.83 -4.93 3.14
CA ASN A 47 7.91 -6.32 2.67
C ASN A 47 7.34 -7.36 3.65
N SER A 48 7.12 -7.00 4.91
CA SER A 48 6.64 -7.93 5.94
C SER A 48 5.93 -7.22 7.08
N LEU A 49 4.90 -7.89 7.60
CA LEU A 49 4.19 -7.45 8.80
C LEU A 49 5.12 -7.34 10.01
N LYS A 50 6.03 -8.30 10.17
CA LYS A 50 7.01 -8.32 11.28
C LYS A 50 7.84 -7.03 11.35
N LYS A 51 8.29 -6.53 10.20
CA LYS A 51 9.08 -5.28 10.13
C LYS A 51 8.24 -4.07 10.55
N VAL A 52 6.97 -4.03 10.16
CA VAL A 52 6.06 -2.93 10.48
C VAL A 52 5.69 -2.91 11.95
N ILE A 53 5.35 -4.06 12.53
CA ILE A 53 5.07 -4.18 13.97
C ILE A 53 6.28 -3.67 14.77
N LYS A 54 7.50 -4.12 14.42
CA LYS A 54 8.73 -3.62 15.04
C LYS A 54 8.93 -2.10 14.89
N LYS A 55 8.54 -1.52 13.74
CA LYS A 55 8.67 -0.07 13.48
C LYS A 55 7.63 0.76 14.24
N LEU A 56 6.47 0.17 14.51
CA LEU A 56 5.39 0.81 15.28
C LEU A 56 5.56 0.66 16.80
N ASN A 57 6.58 -0.09 17.26
CA ASN A 57 6.79 -0.43 18.67
C ASN A 57 5.53 -1.02 19.34
N ILE A 58 4.79 -1.82 18.56
CA ILE A 58 3.64 -2.60 19.04
C ILE A 58 4.09 -4.04 19.28
#